data_AF-A0A022IXC5-F1
#
_entry.id   AF-A0A022IXC5-F1
#
_cell.length_a   1.000
_cell.length_b   1.000
_cell.length_c   1.000
_cell.angle_alpha   90.00
_cell.angle_beta   90.00
_cell.angle_gamma   90.00
#
_symmetry.space_group_name_H-M   'P 1'
#
loop_
_entity.id
_entity.type
_entity.pdbx_description
1 polymer ?
#
loop_
_entity_poly.entity_id
_entity_poly.type
_entity_poly.pdbx_seq_one_letter_code
_entity_poly.pdbx_strand_id
1 'polypeptide(L)' 'MNEDLAKAGVYNPLQQKLITAMADIRNNAAHGDYDQFTKEDVHRMIEDIERFLLAYSS' A
#
# COMPACT_ATOMS: atom_id res chain seq x y z
N MET A 1 7.38 -3.04 -11.30
CA MET A 1 6.75 -4.03 -10.40
C MET A 1 5.26 -3.73 -10.16
N ASN A 2 4.87 -2.74 -9.32
CA ASN A 2 3.44 -2.42 -9.07
C ASN A 2 2.70 -2.00 -10.35
N GLU A 3 3.28 -1.09 -11.13
CA GLU A 3 2.70 -0.67 -12.41
C GLU A 3 2.54 -1.81 -13.42
N ASP A 4 3.51 -2.73 -13.47
CA ASP A 4 3.50 -3.84 -14.42
C ASP A 4 2.39 -4.83 -14.09
N LEU A 5 2.13 -5.08 -12.81
CA LEU A 5 1.03 -5.92 -12.34
C LEU A 5 -0.35 -5.30 -12.65
N ALA A 6 -0.49 -3.99 -12.48
CA ALA A 6 -1.70 -3.27 -12.89
C ALA A 6 -1.91 -3.31 -14.42
N LYS A 7 -0.85 -3.10 -15.20
CA LYS A 7 -0.87 -3.20 -16.68
C LYS A 7 -1.20 -4.62 -17.15
N ALA A 8 -0.75 -5.63 -16.41
CA ALA A 8 -1.08 -7.04 -16.65
C ALA A 8 -2.50 -7.42 -16.19
N GLY A 9 -3.25 -6.49 -15.57
CA GLY A 9 -4.62 -6.73 -15.14
C GLY A 9 -4.76 -7.60 -13.88
N VAL A 10 -3.65 -7.84 -13.16
CA VAL A 10 -3.68 -8.61 -11.89
C VAL A 10 -4.57 -7.90 -10.88
N TYR A 11 -4.52 -6.58 -10.86
CA TYR A 11 -5.45 -5.74 -10.11
C TYR A 11 -5.74 -4.43 -10.85
N ASN A 12 -6.82 -3.78 -10.43
CA ASN A 12 -7.30 -2.55 -11.07
C ASN A 12 -6.45 -1.32 -10.67
N PRO A 13 -6.63 -0.18 -11.37
CA PRO A 13 -5.88 1.05 -11.06
C PRO A 13 -6.14 1.64 -9.66
N LEU A 14 -7.28 1.34 -9.04
CA LEU A 14 -7.54 1.78 -7.66
C LEU A 14 -6.62 1.03 -6.68
N GLN A 15 -6.53 -0.30 -6.83
CA GLN A 15 -5.64 -1.12 -6.01
C GLN A 15 -4.17 -0.72 -6.19
N GLN A 16 -3.76 -0.39 -7.40
CA GLN A 16 -2.41 0.12 -7.68
C GLN A 16 -2.10 1.38 -6.85
N LYS A 17 -3.04 2.33 -6.77
CA LYS A 17 -2.89 3.57 -5.99
C LYS A 17 -2.81 3.30 -4.50
N LEU A 18 -3.62 2.36 -3.99
CA LEU A 18 -3.55 1.94 -2.60
C LEU A 18 -2.19 1.33 -2.27
N ILE A 19 -1.66 0.45 -3.14
CA ILE A 19 -0.30 -0.11 -2.97
C ILE A 19 0.76 0.98 -2.93
N THR A 20 0.66 1.99 -3.80
CA THR A 20 1.58 3.13 -3.78
C THR A 20 1.48 3.94 -2.48
N ALA A 21 0.27 4.21 -1.98
CA ALA A 21 0.07 4.92 -0.72
C ALA A 21 0.63 4.14 0.48
N MET A 22 0.39 2.82 0.54
CA MET A 22 0.96 1.95 1.58
C MET A 22 2.49 1.97 1.54
N ALA A 23 3.10 1.92 0.35
CA ALA A 23 4.55 1.96 0.20
C ALA A 23 5.13 3.30 0.67
N ASP A 24 4.45 4.42 0.41
CA ASP A 24 4.88 5.75 0.83
C ASP A 24 4.91 5.89 2.36
N ILE A 25 3.80 5.51 3.04
CA ILE A 25 3.72 5.51 4.51
C ILE A 25 4.84 4.66 5.10
N ARG A 26 5.03 3.44 4.60
CA ARG A 26 6.08 2.52 5.06
C ARG A 26 7.49 3.10 4.85
N ASN A 27 7.74 3.80 3.74
CA ASN A 27 9.04 4.39 3.45
C ASN A 27 9.34 5.57 4.37
N ASN A 28 8.39 6.49 4.55
CA ASN A 28 8.52 7.60 5.50
C ASN A 28 8.77 7.07 6.92
N ALA A 29 8.05 6.01 7.34
CA ALA A 29 8.26 5.39 8.64
C ALA A 29 9.66 4.76 8.78
N ALA A 30 10.18 4.11 7.74
CA ALA A 30 11.51 3.50 7.75
C ALA A 30 12.65 4.52 7.76
N HIS A 31 12.41 5.72 7.23
CA HIS A 31 13.39 6.82 7.21
C HIS A 31 13.26 7.77 8.41
N GLY A 32 12.21 7.64 9.22
CA GLY A 32 11.98 8.46 10.42
C GLY A 32 11.24 9.77 10.16
N ASP A 33 10.59 9.91 8.99
CA ASP A 33 9.86 11.10 8.57
C ASP A 33 8.43 11.11 9.17
N TYR A 34 8.34 11.09 10.50
CA TYR A 34 7.06 10.93 11.23
C TYR A 34 6.07 12.09 11.04
N ASP A 35 6.51 13.24 10.53
CA ASP A 35 5.63 14.38 10.22
C ASP A 35 4.87 14.19 8.88
N GLN A 36 5.23 13.17 8.08
CA GLN A 36 4.61 12.91 6.77
C GLN A 36 3.38 11.99 6.84
N PHE A 37 3.08 11.41 8.01
CA PHE A 37 1.96 10.50 8.19
C PHE A 37 1.46 10.52 9.63
N THR A 38 0.22 10.08 9.83
CA THR A 38 -0.37 9.96 11.17
C THR A 38 -0.34 8.51 11.65
N LYS A 39 -0.56 8.33 12.96
CA LYS A 39 -0.78 6.99 13.53
C LYS A 39 -1.97 6.27 12.87
N GLU A 40 -3.02 7.01 12.52
CA GLU A 40 -4.19 6.45 11.84
C GLU A 40 -3.85 5.97 10.43
N ASP A 41 -2.97 6.65 9.71
CA ASP A 41 -2.51 6.22 8.39
C ASP A 41 -1.72 4.91 8.48
N VAL A 42 -0.92 4.72 9.54
CA VAL A 42 -0.23 3.44 9.80
C VAL A 42 -1.22 2.32 10.07
N HIS A 43 -2.25 2.56 10.90
CA HIS A 43 -3.26 1.54 11.16
C HIS A 43 -4.01 1.14 9.87
N ARG A 44 -4.45 2.12 9.09
CA ARG A 44 -5.12 1.88 7.80
C ARG A 44 -4.23 1.13 6.82
N MET A 45 -2.95 1.51 6.73
CA MET A 45 -1.97 0.81 5.89
C MET A 45 -1.87 -0.67 6.26
N ILE A 46 -1.83 -1.02 7.55
CA ILE A 46 -1.78 -2.42 8.00
C ILE A 46 -3.07 -3.16 7.58
N GLU A 47 -4.24 -2.57 7.84
CA GLU A 47 -5.53 -3.16 7.43
C GLU A 47 -5.62 -3.38 5.92
N ASP A 48 -5.13 -2.43 5.12
CA ASP A 48 -5.14 -2.53 3.65
C ASP A 48 -4.16 -3.59 3.14
N ILE A 49 -3.01 -3.78 3.80
CA ILE A 49 -2.08 -4.88 3.51
C ILE A 49 -2.77 -6.22 3.77
N GLU A 50 -3.42 -6.37 4.91
CA GLU A 50 -4.14 -7.61 5.25
C GLU A 50 -5.24 -7.92 4.23
N ARG A 51 -6.04 -6.91 3.86
CA ARG A 51 -7.08 -7.03 2.82
C ARG A 51 -6.49 -7.41 1.47
N PHE A 52 -5.37 -6.79 1.08
CA PHE A 52 -4.69 -7.13 -0.17
C PHE A 52 -4.21 -8.57 -0.18
N LEU A 53 -3.58 -9.03 0.90
CA LEU A 53 -3.13 -10.42 1.01
C LEU A 53 -4.30 -11.39 0.94
N LEU A 54 -5.42 -11.12 1.62
CA LEU A 54 -6.61 -11.97 1.54
C LEU A 54 -7.18 -12.04 0.11
N ALA A 55 -7.12 -10.96 -0.65
CA ALA A 55 -7.65 -10.90 -2.01
C ALA A 55 -6.74 -11.53 -3.08
N TYR A 56 -5.42 -11.55 -2.87
CA TYR A 56 -4.44 -11.89 -3.92
C TYR A 56 -3.44 -13.01 -3.57
N SER A 57 -3.53 -13.63 -2.39
CA SER A 57 -2.60 -14.72 -1.97
C SER A 57 -3.16 -16.14 -2.20
N SER A 58 -4.22 -16.30 -3.00
CA SER A 58 -4.85 -17.59 -3.29
C SER A 58 -4.39 -18.19 -4.61
#